data_AF-A0A2M9YD93-F1
#
_entry.id   AF-A0A2M9YD93-F1
#
_cell.length_a   1.000
_cell.length_b   1.000
_cell.length_c   1.000
_cell.angle_alpha   90.00
_cell.angle_beta   90.00
_cell.angle_gamma   90.00
#
_symmetry.space_group_name_H-M   'P 1'
#
loop_
_entity.id
_entity.type
_entity.pdbx_description
1 polymer ?
#
loop_
_entity_poly.entity_id
_entity_poly.type
_entity_poly.pdbx_seq_one_letter_code
_entity_poly.pdbx_strand_id
1 'polypeptide(L)'
;MDHEYWVVRLSGILLWNERDIRKILRVVSDSSLVTGLTEEETLDFLQYGCEEELDSLKQTYDWTLFKKQLVSKLSKRETKAPGLSVLHPDLFEEE
;
A
#
# COMPACT_ATOMS: atom_id res chain seq x y z
N MET A 1 -15.14 5.75 6.26
CA MET A 1 -15.51 4.33 6.40
C MET A 1 -15.15 3.88 7.80
N ASP A 2 -15.95 3.00 8.41
CA ASP A 2 -15.71 2.53 9.77
C ASP A 2 -14.65 1.43 9.80
N HIS A 3 -13.79 1.45 10.83
CA HIS A 3 -12.77 0.41 11.07
C HIS A 3 -13.34 -1.01 11.03
N GLU A 4 -14.57 -1.20 11.50
CA GLU A 4 -15.26 -2.50 11.51
C GLU A 4 -15.46 -3.08 10.10
N TYR A 5 -15.75 -2.23 9.12
CA TYR A 5 -15.91 -2.65 7.73
C TYR A 5 -14.61 -3.26 7.18
N TRP A 6 -13.47 -2.63 7.47
CA TRP A 6 -12.16 -3.10 7.03
C TRP A 6 -11.72 -4.36 7.76
N VAL A 7 -12.05 -4.50 9.05
CA VAL A 7 -11.77 -5.73 9.80
C VAL A 7 -12.47 -6.92 9.15
N VAL A 8 -13.76 -6.78 8.81
CA VAL A 8 -14.54 -7.84 8.17
C VAL A 8 -14.05 -8.12 6.75
N ARG A 9 -13.67 -7.09 5.99
CA ARG A 9 -13.15 -7.28 4.64
C ARG A 9 -11.80 -8.00 4.65
N LEU A 10 -10.88 -7.57 5.51
CA LEU A 10 -9.54 -8.17 5.63
C LEU A 10 -9.57 -9.58 6.23
N SER A 11 -10.49 -9.87 7.16
CA SER A 11 -10.65 -11.23 7.69
C SER A 11 -11.07 -12.22 6.62
N GLY A 12 -11.93 -11.79 5.68
CA GLY A 12 -12.35 -12.58 4.53
C GLY A 12 -11.27 -12.77 3.46
N ILE A 13 -10.43 -11.75 3.23
CA ILE A 13 -9.41 -11.77 2.17
C ILE A 13 -8.13 -12.47 2.62
N LEU A 14 -7.65 -12.18 3.83
CA LEU A 14 -6.32 -12.59 4.30
C LEU A 14 -6.35 -13.80 5.23
N LEU A 15 -7.55 -14.29 5.60
CA LEU A 15 -7.76 -15.42 6.53
C LEU A 15 -6.97 -15.26 7.83
N TRP A 16 -6.96 -14.05 8.36
CA TRP A 16 -6.18 -13.69 9.53
C TRP A 16 -7.01 -13.59 10.80
N ASN A 17 -6.34 -13.80 11.94
CA ASN A 17 -6.97 -13.59 13.23
C ASN A 17 -7.30 -12.12 13.44
N GLU A 18 -8.39 -11.83 14.14
CA GLU A 18 -8.83 -10.46 14.47
C GLU A 18 -7.72 -9.63 15.14
N ARG A 19 -6.84 -10.28 15.93
CA ARG A 19 -5.69 -9.64 16.55
C ARG A 19 -4.66 -9.14 15.54
N ASP A 20 -4.38 -9.93 14.51
CA ASP A 20 -3.41 -9.59 13.46
C ASP A 20 -4.00 -8.53 12.51
N ILE A 21 -5.30 -8.61 12.25
CA ILE A 21 -6.02 -7.59 11.48
C ILE A 21 -5.97 -6.22 12.17
N ARG A 22 -6.22 -6.16 13.49
CA ARG A 22 -6.08 -4.91 14.26
C ARG A 22 -4.67 -4.35 14.23
N LYS A 23 -3.65 -5.22 14.29
CA LYS A 23 -2.25 -4.78 14.14
C LYS A 23 -2.00 -4.18 12.77
N ILE A 24 -2.58 -4.76 11.73
CA ILE A 24 -2.39 -4.29 10.36
C ILE A 24 -3.10 -3.00 10.10
N LEU A 25 -4.34 -2.85 10.55
CA LEU A 25 -5.02 -1.57 10.50
C LEU A 25 -4.18 -0.48 11.17
N ARG A 26 -3.57 -0.78 12.31
CA ARG A 26 -2.65 0.15 12.97
C ARG A 26 -1.38 0.44 12.14
N VAL A 27 -0.77 -0.58 11.54
CA VAL A 27 0.40 -0.40 10.64
C VAL A 27 0.01 0.41 9.40
N VAL A 28 -1.18 0.19 8.87
CA VAL A 28 -1.73 0.88 7.70
C VAL A 28 -2.00 2.34 8.02
N SER A 29 -2.71 2.66 9.11
CA SER A 29 -2.89 4.05 9.57
C SER A 29 -1.55 4.75 9.78
N ASP A 30 -0.60 4.09 10.46
CA ASP A 30 0.75 4.64 10.66
C ASP A 30 1.47 4.88 9.33
N SER A 31 1.34 3.95 8.38
CA SER A 31 2.02 4.07 7.08
C SER A 31 1.35 5.12 6.19
N SER A 32 0.03 5.27 6.27
CA SER A 32 -0.76 6.30 5.58
C SER A 32 -0.34 7.70 6.05
N LEU A 33 -0.12 7.88 7.36
CA LEU A 33 0.42 9.14 7.90
C LEU A 33 1.84 9.45 7.40
N VAL A 34 2.66 8.41 7.16
CA VAL A 34 4.06 8.57 6.74
C VAL A 34 4.17 8.79 5.22
N THR A 35 3.34 8.13 4.43
CA THR A 35 3.37 8.18 2.96
C THR A 35 2.48 9.28 2.40
N GLY A 36 1.54 9.80 3.19
CA GLY A 36 0.54 10.76 2.77
C GLY A 36 -0.61 10.15 1.95
N LEU A 37 -0.65 8.83 1.81
CA LEU A 37 -1.74 8.10 1.15
C LEU A 37 -2.92 7.92 2.09
N THR A 38 -4.11 7.71 1.56
CA THR A 38 -5.26 7.34 2.40
C THR A 38 -5.13 5.90 2.91
N GLU A 39 -5.80 5.60 4.03
CA GLU A 39 -5.87 4.23 4.57
C GLU A 39 -6.46 3.26 3.54
N GLU A 40 -7.46 3.72 2.78
CA GLU A 40 -8.08 2.99 1.65
C GLU A 40 -7.08 2.58 0.59
N GLU A 41 -6.32 3.53 0.04
CA GLU A 41 -5.31 3.24 -0.98
C GLU A 41 -4.21 2.31 -0.46
N THR A 42 -3.86 2.46 0.82
CA THR A 42 -2.86 1.62 1.47
C THR A 42 -3.38 0.19 1.65
N LEU A 43 -4.65 0.03 2.00
CA LEU A 43 -5.31 -1.28 2.13
C LEU A 43 -5.49 -1.98 0.79
N ASP A 44 -5.89 -1.25 -0.25
CA ASP A 44 -5.96 -1.78 -1.59
C ASP A 44 -4.56 -2.19 -2.08
N PHE A 45 -3.51 -1.42 -1.78
CA PHE A 45 -2.14 -1.81 -2.07
C PHE A 45 -1.73 -3.07 -1.30
N LEU A 46 -2.20 -3.25 -0.08
CA LEU A 46 -1.90 -4.42 0.74
C LEU A 46 -2.46 -5.70 0.11
N GLN A 47 -3.63 -5.62 -0.54
CA GLN A 47 -4.25 -6.74 -1.24
C GLN A 47 -3.50 -7.17 -2.51
N TYR A 48 -2.94 -6.24 -3.28
CA TYR A 48 -2.36 -6.54 -4.60
C TYR A 48 -0.84 -6.41 -4.69
N GLY A 49 -0.21 -5.70 -3.75
CA GLY A 49 1.19 -5.26 -3.83
C GLY A 49 2.08 -5.71 -2.68
N CYS A 50 1.57 -6.50 -1.74
CA CYS A 50 2.30 -6.97 -0.56
C CYS A 50 2.18 -8.48 -0.31
N GLU A 51 1.66 -9.30 -1.23
CA GLU A 51 1.50 -10.76 -0.98
C GLU A 51 2.76 -11.44 -0.45
N GLU A 52 3.93 -11.19 -1.06
CA GLU A 52 5.22 -11.76 -0.63
C GLU A 52 5.59 -11.33 0.80
N GLU A 53 5.37 -10.07 1.15
CA GLU A 53 5.60 -9.53 2.48
C GLU A 53 4.59 -10.06 3.50
N LEU A 54 3.33 -10.26 3.11
CA LEU A 54 2.30 -10.86 3.98
C LEU A 54 2.63 -12.32 4.27
N ASP A 55 3.11 -13.08 3.30
CA ASP A 55 3.55 -14.46 3.51
C ASP A 55 4.85 -14.53 4.32
N SER A 56 5.79 -13.62 4.08
CA SER A 56 6.98 -13.47 4.92
C SER A 56 6.61 -13.12 6.35
N LEU A 57 5.61 -12.26 6.56
CA LEU A 57 5.08 -11.89 7.85
C LEU A 57 4.38 -13.06 8.54
N LYS A 58 3.66 -13.93 7.83
CA LYS A 58 3.08 -15.15 8.42
C LYS A 58 4.16 -16.10 8.95
N GLN A 59 5.32 -16.15 8.29
CA GLN A 59 6.43 -17.03 8.68
C GLN A 59 7.30 -16.43 9.80
N THR A 60 7.64 -15.16 9.69
CA THR A 60 8.58 -14.48 10.61
C THR A 60 7.88 -13.77 11.77
N TYR A 61 6.60 -13.45 11.61
CA TYR A 61 5.78 -12.66 12.54
C TYR A 61 6.40 -11.29 12.90
N ASP A 62 7.22 -10.75 12.00
CA ASP A 62 8.05 -9.56 12.27
C ASP A 62 7.38 -8.26 11.74
N TRP A 63 6.46 -7.75 12.55
CA TRP A 63 5.63 -6.57 12.23
C TRP A 63 6.41 -5.30 11.94
N THR A 64 7.58 -5.14 12.56
CA THR A 64 8.43 -3.96 12.37
C THR A 64 9.10 -3.95 11.00
N LEU A 65 9.52 -5.14 10.53
CA LEU A 65 10.07 -5.33 9.20
C LEU A 65 9.01 -5.10 8.14
N PHE A 66 7.82 -5.69 8.33
CA PHE A 66 6.68 -5.50 7.43
C PHE A 66 6.31 -4.02 7.28
N LYS A 67 6.21 -3.26 8.38
CA LYS A 67 5.94 -1.82 8.31
C LYS A 67 7.00 -1.06 7.49
N LYS A 68 8.28 -1.38 7.66
CA LYS A 68 9.36 -0.76 6.87
C LYS A 68 9.27 -1.12 5.39
N GLN A 69 8.96 -2.37 5.07
CA GLN A 69 8.79 -2.83 3.69
C GLN A 69 7.57 -2.16 3.04
N LEU A 70 6.43 -2.12 3.74
CA LEU A 70 5.21 -1.46 3.29
C LEU A 70 5.46 0.03 3.02
N VAL A 71 6.00 0.77 3.98
CA VAL A 71 6.35 2.19 3.80
C VAL A 71 7.36 2.36 2.67
N SER A 72 8.36 1.49 2.56
CA SER A 72 9.32 1.55 1.46
C SER A 72 8.67 1.28 0.12
N LYS A 73 7.70 0.37 -0.01
CA LYS A 73 7.00 0.07 -1.27
C LYS A 73 6.03 1.19 -1.66
N LEU A 74 5.30 1.72 -0.69
CA LEU A 74 4.40 2.86 -0.89
C LEU A 74 5.19 4.14 -1.22
N SER A 75 6.34 4.35 -0.60
CA SER A 75 7.22 5.51 -0.85
C SER A 75 8.11 5.34 -2.09
N LYS A 76 8.52 4.12 -2.45
CA LYS A 76 9.18 3.80 -3.73
C LYS A 76 8.20 3.72 -4.89
N ARG A 77 6.92 4.02 -4.67
CA ARG A 77 6.07 4.51 -5.76
C ARG A 77 6.63 5.87 -6.13
N GLU A 78 7.73 5.79 -6.90
CA GLU A 78 8.30 6.87 -7.65
C GLU A 78 7.12 7.62 -8.23
N THR A 79 7.20 8.93 -8.13
CA THR A 79 6.75 9.84 -9.15
C THR A 79 7.17 9.32 -10.53
N LYS A 80 6.53 8.27 -11.05
CA LYS A 80 6.13 8.30 -12.44
C LYS A 80 5.12 9.43 -12.47
N ALA A 81 5.64 10.64 -12.65
CA ALA A 81 4.86 11.68 -13.29
C ALA A 81 4.13 10.95 -14.44
N PRO A 82 2.78 10.99 -14.48
CA PRO A 82 2.10 10.48 -15.65
C PRO A 82 2.83 11.08 -16.85
N GLY A 83 3.12 10.28 -17.87
CA GLY A 83 3.85 10.69 -19.06
C GLY A 83 3.10 11.72 -19.91
N LEU A 84 2.51 12.75 -19.30
CA LEU A 84 2.02 14.00 -19.85
C LEU A 84 3.21 14.94 -20.09
N SER A 85 4.24 14.42 -20.74
CA SER A 85 5.25 15.21 -21.45
C SER A 85 5.81 14.38 -22.60
N VAL A 86 4.96 13.60 -23.27
CA VAL A 86 5.18 13.43 -24.71
C VAL A 86 4.66 14.72 -25.33
N LEU A 87 5.57 15.67 -25.55
CA LEU A 87 5.34 16.71 -26.54
C LEU A 87 4.87 15.99 -27.81
N HIS A 88 3.67 16.34 -28.30
CA HIS A 88 3.20 15.83 -29.58
C HIS A 88 4.29 16.15 -30.62
N PRO A 89 4.71 15.19 -31.47
CA PRO A 89 5.79 15.40 -32.44
C PRO A 89 5.50 16.48 -33.49
N ASP A 90 4.33 17.14 -33.46
CA ASP A 90 3.95 18.25 -34.35
C ASP A 90 4.50 19.63 -33.91
N LEU A 91 5.28 19.70 -32.83
CA LEU A 91 5.98 20.95 -32.44
C LEU A 91 7.41 21.03 -32.97
N PHE A 92 7.83 20.09 -33.81
CA PHE A 92 9.03 20.20 -34.63
C PHE A 92 8.65 20.56 -36.07
N GLU A 93 8.13 21.77 -36.29
CA GLU A 93 8.23 22.38 -37.62
C GLU A 93 8.77 23.81 -37.52
N GLU A 94 9.65 24.06 -38.47
CA GLU A 94 10.69 25.07 -38.58
C GLU A 94 10.13 26.44 -38.99
N GLU A 95 10.67 27.54 -38.42
CA GLU A 95 11.23 28.71 -39.12
C GLU A 95 11.83 29.74 -38.14
#